data_AF-A0A2M7F889-F1
#
_entry.id   AF-A0A2M7F889-F1
#
_cell.length_a   1.000
_cell.length_b   1.000
_cell.length_c   1.000
_cell.angle_alpha   90.00
_cell.angle_beta   90.00
_cell.angle_gamma   90.00
#
_symmetry.space_group_name_H-M   'P 1'
#
loop_
_entity.id
_entity.type
_entity.pdbx_description
1 polymer ?
#
loop_
_entity_poly.entity_id
_entity_poly.type
_entity_poly.pdbx_seq_one_letter_code
_entity_poly.pdbx_strand_id
1 'polypeptide(L)'
;SVLIFVFFTFSGSRRNYYILPLLPFCALFTSAFLMTQGKERWQRLGLGLQAGLLVLVCLIEIASLGLWPMIKARTGFVPSQNLKLSAPILGLLALTPWLIRRAAPSILVTLTGTRLKMAPLVLSAAVLMGGFFWRQQVILSALSDERNFARSLKAQVMGSPSVDMAFYKDVSPKVLFYADYPGPVQILNDLDSARSFIQSDKEVKFLVSNREYIPELLPVLPEENRKEPDLIEKYHAWDQEKIPTNMVAWKIIGKGK
;
A
#
# COMPACT_ATOMS: atom_id res chain seq x y z
N SER A 1 -10.26 -6.16 -29.17
CA SER A 1 -9.58 -6.12 -27.85
C SER A 1 -8.26 -5.35 -27.88
N VAL A 2 -7.33 -5.63 -28.80
CA VAL A 2 -6.04 -4.91 -28.91
C VAL A 2 -6.22 -3.40 -29.09
N LEU A 3 -7.17 -2.99 -29.94
CA LEU A 3 -7.49 -1.57 -30.18
C LEU A 3 -7.97 -0.83 -28.92
N ILE A 4 -8.78 -1.49 -28.09
CA ILE A 4 -9.29 -0.96 -26.82
C ILE A 4 -8.16 -0.88 -25.79
N PHE A 5 -7.31 -1.91 -25.71
CA PHE A 5 -6.13 -1.93 -24.84
C PHE A 5 -5.13 -0.82 -25.21
N VAL A 6 -4.84 -0.65 -26.50
CA VAL A 6 -3.95 0.41 -27.00
C VAL A 6 -4.56 1.79 -26.71
N PHE A 7 -5.84 1.99 -27.01
CA PHE A 7 -6.55 3.23 -26.74
C PHE A 7 -6.50 3.62 -25.25
N PHE A 8 -6.73 2.69 -24.34
CA PHE A 8 -6.63 2.96 -22.89
C PHE A 8 -5.18 3.11 -22.39
N THR A 9 -4.21 2.45 -23.02
CA THR A 9 -2.79 2.61 -22.66
C THR A 9 -2.28 4.02 -22.99
N PHE A 10 -2.78 4.62 -24.08
CA PHE A 10 -2.43 5.98 -24.51
C PHE A 10 -3.36 7.08 -23.97
N SER A 11 -4.47 6.74 -23.33
CA SER A 11 -5.38 7.73 -22.73
C SER A 11 -4.76 8.35 -21.48
N GLY A 12 -4.67 9.69 -21.45
CA GLY A 12 -4.00 10.46 -20.40
C GLY A 12 -4.66 10.42 -19.02
N SER A 13 -5.91 9.93 -18.90
CA SER A 13 -6.60 9.74 -17.63
C SER A 13 -6.70 8.25 -17.31
N ARG A 14 -5.76 7.73 -16.51
CA ARG A 14 -5.72 6.32 -16.13
C ARG A 14 -6.52 6.07 -14.86
N ARG A 15 -7.81 5.81 -15.00
CA ARG A 15 -8.64 5.25 -13.91
C ARG A 15 -8.70 3.73 -14.06
N ASN A 16 -8.36 3.00 -13.01
CA ASN A 16 -8.22 1.52 -13.02
C ASN A 16 -9.48 0.77 -13.53
N TYR A 17 -10.67 1.37 -13.44
CA TYR A 17 -11.91 0.76 -13.90
C TYR A 17 -12.13 0.77 -15.41
N TYR A 18 -11.33 1.51 -16.21
CA TYR A 18 -11.48 1.49 -17.67
C TYR A 18 -11.14 0.14 -18.32
N ILE A 19 -10.48 -0.76 -17.58
CA ILE A 19 -10.16 -2.10 -18.08
C ILE A 19 -11.26 -3.13 -17.82
N LEU A 20 -12.27 -2.83 -16.98
CA LEU A 20 -13.34 -3.79 -16.64
C LEU A 20 -14.07 -4.37 -17.86
N PRO A 21 -14.41 -3.58 -18.91
CA PRO A 21 -15.08 -4.10 -20.09
C PRO A 21 -14.26 -5.12 -20.90
N LEU A 22 -12.95 -5.22 -20.68
CA LEU A 22 -12.09 -6.21 -21.33
C LEU A 22 -12.15 -7.59 -20.65
N LEU A 23 -12.60 -7.68 -19.39
CA LEU A 23 -12.60 -8.92 -18.62
C LEU A 23 -13.42 -10.06 -19.27
N PRO A 24 -14.63 -9.84 -19.80
CA PRO A 24 -15.39 -10.91 -20.47
C PRO A 24 -14.66 -11.45 -21.70
N PHE A 25 -14.02 -10.59 -22.48
CA PHE A 25 -13.21 -11.01 -23.62
C PHE A 25 -12.01 -11.82 -23.18
N CYS A 26 -11.29 -11.37 -22.14
CA CYS A 26 -10.17 -12.13 -21.57
C CYS A 26 -10.60 -13.51 -21.07
N ALA A 27 -11.77 -13.63 -20.45
CA ALA A 27 -12.31 -14.92 -20.01
C ALA A 27 -12.60 -15.85 -21.19
N LEU A 28 -13.24 -15.36 -22.26
CA LEU A 28 -13.51 -16.13 -23.48
C LEU A 28 -12.22 -16.58 -24.18
N PHE A 29 -11.25 -15.68 -24.34
CA PHE A 29 -9.94 -16.01 -24.89
C PHE A 29 -9.20 -17.03 -24.04
N THR A 30 -9.28 -16.92 -22.71
CA THR A 30 -8.68 -17.88 -21.78
C THR A 30 -9.33 -19.26 -21.92
N SER A 31 -10.66 -19.32 -22.03
CA SER A 31 -11.39 -20.58 -22.25
C SER A 31 -11.00 -21.22 -23.59
N ALA A 32 -11.02 -20.46 -24.68
CA ALA A 32 -10.57 -20.95 -26.00
C ALA A 32 -9.11 -21.44 -25.99
N PHE A 33 -8.24 -20.73 -25.25
CA PHE A 33 -6.85 -21.12 -25.04
C PHE A 33 -6.70 -22.39 -24.18
N LEU A 34 -7.60 -22.65 -23.22
CA LEU A 34 -7.59 -23.88 -22.42
C LEU A 34 -8.09 -25.09 -23.23
N MET A 35 -9.05 -24.86 -24.13
CA MET A 35 -9.62 -25.91 -25.00
C MET A 35 -8.63 -26.38 -26.06
N THR A 36 -7.80 -25.48 -26.62
CA THR A 36 -6.73 -25.87 -27.55
C THR A 36 -5.74 -26.80 -26.84
N GLN A 37 -5.44 -27.96 -27.44
CA GLN A 37 -4.75 -29.07 -26.77
C GLN A 37 -3.21 -28.97 -26.81
N GLY A 38 -2.64 -27.76 -26.75
CA GLY A 38 -1.19 -27.54 -26.86
C GLY A 38 -0.63 -27.86 -28.24
N LYS A 39 -1.50 -28.05 -29.24
CA LYS A 39 -1.16 -28.34 -30.63
C LYS A 39 -0.75 -27.07 -31.38
N GLU A 40 -1.25 -25.92 -30.95
CA GLU A 40 -0.94 -24.63 -31.58
C GLU A 40 0.37 -24.04 -31.06
N ARG A 41 1.17 -23.52 -32.00
CA ARG A 41 2.47 -22.87 -31.73
C ARG A 41 2.32 -21.72 -30.72
N TRP A 42 1.28 -20.91 -30.87
CA TRP A 42 1.00 -19.76 -30.00
C TRP A 42 0.71 -20.15 -28.56
N GLN A 43 -0.02 -21.25 -28.34
CA GLN A 43 -0.30 -21.73 -27.00
C GLN A 43 0.97 -22.21 -26.30
N ARG A 44 1.86 -22.90 -27.02
CA ARG A 44 3.15 -23.36 -26.48
C ARG A 44 4.05 -22.18 -26.12
N LEU A 45 4.10 -21.15 -26.99
CA LEU A 45 4.85 -19.93 -26.73
C LEU A 45 4.29 -19.17 -25.52
N GLY A 46 2.97 -19.00 -25.43
CA GLY A 46 2.32 -18.32 -24.31
C GLY A 46 2.56 -19.02 -22.97
N LEU A 47 2.38 -20.34 -22.91
CA LEU A 47 2.67 -21.13 -21.71
C LEU A 47 4.17 -21.10 -21.36
N GLY A 48 5.05 -21.13 -22.36
CA GLY A 48 6.51 -21.02 -22.15
C GLY A 48 6.91 -19.65 -21.60
N LEU A 49 6.33 -18.57 -22.11
CA LEU A 49 6.55 -17.21 -21.62
C LEU A 49 6.04 -17.06 -20.18
N GLN A 50 4.82 -17.54 -19.89
CA GLN A 50 4.27 -17.51 -18.54
C GLN A 50 5.10 -18.33 -17.56
N ALA A 51 5.59 -19.50 -17.98
CA ALA A 51 6.52 -20.31 -17.21
C ALA A 51 7.80 -19.54 -16.90
N GLY A 52 8.42 -18.93 -17.91
CA GLY A 52 9.63 -18.14 -17.76
C GLY A 52 9.44 -16.96 -16.80
N LEU A 53 8.33 -16.22 -16.94
CA LEU A 53 8.00 -15.10 -16.06
C LEU A 53 7.76 -15.54 -14.61
N LEU A 54 7.00 -16.62 -14.38
CA LEU A 54 6.76 -17.12 -13.02
C LEU A 54 8.05 -17.61 -12.36
N VAL A 55 8.88 -18.36 -13.10
CA VAL A 55 10.19 -18.80 -12.59
C VAL A 55 11.07 -17.59 -12.30
N LEU A 56 11.10 -16.59 -13.18
CA LEU A 56 11.85 -15.35 -12.97
C LEU A 56 11.40 -14.62 -11.70
N VAL A 57 10.08 -14.47 -11.49
CA VAL A 57 9.54 -13.87 -10.25
C VAL A 57 9.98 -14.65 -9.02
N CYS A 58 9.90 -16.00 -9.05
CA CYS A 58 10.37 -16.82 -7.94
C CYS A 58 11.88 -16.63 -7.68
N LEU A 59 12.69 -16.56 -8.73
CA LEU A 59 14.13 -16.32 -8.61
C LEU A 59 14.43 -14.93 -8.04
N ILE A 60 13.66 -13.90 -8.43
CA ILE A 60 13.78 -12.55 -7.86
C ILE A 60 13.43 -12.55 -6.38
N GLU A 61 12.34 -13.22 -5.99
CA GLU A 61 11.91 -13.38 -4.60
C GLU A 61 12.96 -14.12 -3.77
N ILE A 62 13.63 -15.14 -4.32
CA ILE A 62 14.73 -15.85 -3.65
C ILE A 62 15.98 -14.96 -3.55
N ALA A 63 16.33 -14.29 -4.65
CA ALA A 63 17.46 -13.39 -4.73
C ALA A 63 17.25 -12.11 -3.89
N SER A 64 16.03 -11.85 -3.42
CA SER A 64 15.68 -10.65 -2.66
C SER A 64 16.62 -10.44 -1.46
N LEU A 65 17.04 -11.53 -0.81
CA LEU A 65 18.00 -11.51 0.31
C LEU A 65 19.30 -10.77 -0.04
N GLY A 66 19.82 -10.98 -1.25
CA GLY A 66 21.02 -10.31 -1.78
C GLY A 66 20.72 -8.96 -2.44
N LEU A 67 19.49 -8.73 -2.91
CA LEU A 67 19.08 -7.47 -3.53
C LEU A 67 18.81 -6.35 -2.50
N TRP A 68 18.43 -6.68 -1.26
CA TRP A 68 18.17 -5.69 -0.21
C TRP A 68 19.27 -4.65 0.02
N PRO A 69 20.57 -4.99 0.10
CA PRO A 69 21.62 -3.98 0.23
C PRO A 69 21.69 -3.04 -0.98
N MET A 70 21.46 -3.54 -2.20
CA MET A 70 21.42 -2.71 -3.41
C MET A 70 20.21 -1.77 -3.41
N ILE A 71 19.05 -2.28 -3.01
CA ILE A 71 17.82 -1.50 -2.87
C ILE A 71 18.02 -0.42 -1.81
N LYS A 72 18.61 -0.75 -0.66
CA LYS A 72 18.94 0.21 0.41
C LYS A 72 19.89 1.30 -0.10
N ALA A 73 20.93 0.94 -0.84
CA ALA A 73 21.89 1.91 -1.38
C ALA A 73 21.27 2.88 -2.39
N ARG A 74 20.28 2.44 -3.18
CA ARG A 74 19.64 3.28 -4.21
C ARG A 74 18.44 4.08 -3.71
N THR A 75 17.65 3.49 -2.82
CA THR A 75 16.36 4.06 -2.41
C THR A 75 16.34 4.49 -0.95
N GLY A 76 17.27 4.03 -0.12
CA GLY A 76 17.21 4.21 1.33
C GLY A 76 16.24 3.25 2.04
N PHE A 77 15.49 2.41 1.30
CA PHE A 77 14.52 1.47 1.87
C PHE A 77 15.16 0.45 2.81
N VAL A 78 14.66 0.39 4.05
CA VAL A 78 15.10 -0.59 5.05
C VAL A 78 13.99 -1.63 5.25
N PRO A 79 14.09 -2.80 4.60
CA PRO A 79 13.08 -3.84 4.72
C PRO A 79 13.02 -4.40 6.15
N SER A 80 11.81 -4.61 6.66
CA SER A 80 11.59 -5.29 7.94
C SER A 80 12.10 -6.74 7.91
N GLN A 81 12.48 -7.30 9.06
CA GLN A 81 12.98 -8.67 9.14
C GLN A 81 11.97 -9.70 8.62
N ASN A 82 10.68 -9.45 8.87
CA ASN A 82 9.58 -10.26 8.33
C ASN A 82 9.54 -10.24 6.80
N LEU A 83 9.76 -9.07 6.17
CA LEU A 83 9.77 -8.97 4.71
C LEU A 83 10.98 -9.74 4.12
N LYS A 84 12.16 -9.57 4.73
CA LYS A 84 13.39 -10.24 4.31
C LYS A 84 13.26 -11.76 4.29
N LEU A 85 12.52 -12.34 5.24
CA LEU A 85 12.32 -13.79 5.32
C LEU A 85 11.14 -14.27 4.47
N SER A 86 10.05 -13.49 4.41
CA SER A 86 8.84 -13.90 3.68
C SER A 86 9.05 -14.03 2.16
N ALA A 87 9.82 -13.11 1.57
CA ALA A 87 10.14 -13.10 0.14
C ALA A 87 10.83 -14.39 -0.36
N PRO A 88 11.99 -14.81 0.20
CA PRO A 88 12.66 -16.03 -0.26
C PRO A 88 11.86 -17.30 0.07
N ILE A 89 11.17 -17.35 1.22
CA ILE A 89 10.31 -18.49 1.57
C ILE A 89 9.19 -18.63 0.53
N LEU A 90 8.55 -17.52 0.15
CA LEU A 90 7.49 -17.52 -0.84
C LEU A 90 8.01 -17.94 -2.23
N GLY A 91 9.16 -17.42 -2.65
CA GLY A 91 9.80 -17.81 -3.91
C GLY A 91 10.15 -19.30 -3.94
N LEU A 92 10.66 -19.86 -2.84
CA LEU A 92 10.94 -21.30 -2.71
C LEU A 92 9.66 -22.13 -2.77
N LEU A 93 8.63 -21.74 -2.00
CA LEU A 93 7.33 -22.42 -2.01
C LEU A 93 6.70 -22.41 -3.41
N ALA A 94 6.80 -21.28 -4.13
CA ALA A 94 6.29 -21.15 -5.49
C ALA A 94 7.08 -21.98 -6.52
N LEU A 95 8.33 -22.38 -6.24
CA LEU A 95 9.09 -23.32 -7.09
C LEU A 95 8.76 -24.79 -6.80
N THR A 96 8.21 -25.13 -5.64
CA THR A 96 7.88 -26.52 -5.28
C THR A 96 7.02 -27.26 -6.31
N PRO A 97 6.01 -26.66 -6.99
CA PRO A 97 5.22 -27.37 -7.99
C PRO A 97 6.05 -27.82 -9.20
N TRP A 98 7.14 -27.10 -9.52
CA TRP A 98 8.06 -27.46 -10.61
C TRP A 98 8.94 -28.64 -10.25
N LEU A 99 9.31 -28.77 -8.98
CA LEU A 99 10.07 -29.91 -8.45
C LEU A 99 9.18 -31.15 -8.35
N ILE A 100 7.97 -31.00 -7.79
CA ILE A 100 6.97 -32.07 -7.69
C ILE A 100 6.61 -32.60 -9.08
N ARG A 101 6.58 -31.75 -10.11
CA ARG A 101 6.33 -32.19 -11.50
C ARG A 101 7.33 -33.25 -11.97
N ARG A 102 8.58 -33.20 -11.49
CA ARG A 102 9.62 -34.20 -11.83
C ARG A 102 9.47 -35.49 -11.03
N ALA A 103 9.09 -35.39 -9.75
CA ALA A 103 9.05 -36.53 -8.83
C ALA A 103 7.70 -37.28 -8.82
N ALA A 104 6.58 -36.55 -8.83
CA ALA A 104 5.23 -37.10 -8.68
C ALA A 104 4.20 -36.29 -9.50
N PRO A 105 4.20 -36.42 -10.84
CA PRO A 105 3.34 -35.63 -11.73
C PRO A 105 1.84 -35.87 -11.51
N SER A 106 1.45 -37.05 -11.02
CA SER A 106 0.06 -37.42 -10.73
C SER A 106 -0.56 -36.53 -9.64
N ILE A 107 0.19 -36.19 -8.59
CA ILE A 107 -0.28 -35.36 -7.47
C ILE A 107 -0.73 -33.98 -7.97
N LEU A 108 0.05 -33.36 -8.85
CA LEU A 108 -0.25 -32.02 -9.37
C LEU A 108 -1.50 -32.00 -10.24
N VAL A 109 -1.70 -33.03 -11.04
CA VAL A 109 -2.87 -33.16 -11.91
C VAL A 109 -4.13 -33.35 -11.07
N THR A 110 -4.08 -34.22 -10.05
CA THR A 110 -5.21 -34.45 -9.13
C THR A 110 -5.55 -33.19 -8.34
N LEU A 111 -4.55 -32.47 -7.83
CA LEU A 111 -4.76 -31.31 -6.97
C LEU A 111 -5.27 -30.08 -7.74
N THR A 112 -4.80 -29.88 -8.97
CA THR A 112 -5.23 -28.74 -9.79
C THR A 112 -6.44 -29.03 -10.67
N GLY A 113 -6.75 -30.31 -10.94
CA GLY A 113 -7.72 -30.69 -11.98
C GLY A 113 -7.30 -30.28 -13.39
N THR A 114 -6.03 -29.87 -13.59
CA THR A 114 -5.52 -29.36 -14.87
C THR A 114 -4.50 -30.30 -15.51
N ARG A 115 -4.16 -30.03 -16.77
CA ARG A 115 -3.13 -30.78 -17.49
C ARG A 115 -1.75 -30.56 -16.86
N LEU A 116 -0.88 -31.57 -16.93
CA LEU A 116 0.48 -31.54 -16.35
C LEU A 116 1.35 -30.33 -16.78
N LYS A 117 1.12 -29.78 -17.97
CA LYS A 117 1.82 -28.57 -18.45
C LYS A 117 1.38 -27.29 -17.74
N MET A 118 0.14 -27.24 -17.25
CA MET A 118 -0.49 -26.06 -16.63
C MET A 118 -0.52 -26.15 -15.12
N ALA A 119 -0.60 -27.36 -14.57
CA ALA A 119 -0.62 -27.62 -13.13
C ALA A 119 0.47 -26.86 -12.33
N PRO A 120 1.77 -26.87 -12.71
CA PRO A 120 2.78 -26.11 -11.97
C PRO A 120 2.59 -24.59 -12.12
N LEU A 121 2.13 -24.10 -13.28
CA LEU A 121 1.88 -22.67 -13.49
C LEU A 121 0.77 -22.16 -12.57
N VAL A 122 -0.34 -22.89 -12.51
CA VAL A 122 -1.51 -22.54 -11.70
C VAL A 122 -1.14 -22.56 -10.21
N LEU A 123 -0.45 -23.61 -9.75
CA LEU A 123 -0.04 -23.72 -8.36
C LEU A 123 0.98 -22.67 -7.97
N SER A 124 2.01 -22.42 -8.78
CA SER A 124 3.00 -21.36 -8.50
C SER A 124 2.34 -19.98 -8.44
N ALA A 125 1.44 -19.67 -9.38
CA ALA A 125 0.70 -18.41 -9.37
C ALA A 125 -0.19 -18.29 -8.13
N ALA A 126 -0.91 -19.35 -7.75
CA ALA A 126 -1.75 -19.36 -6.56
C ALA A 126 -0.93 -19.17 -5.28
N VAL A 127 0.23 -19.83 -5.17
CA VAL A 127 1.14 -19.66 -4.03
C VAL A 127 1.67 -18.23 -3.97
N LEU A 128 2.17 -17.67 -5.08
CA LEU A 128 2.68 -16.30 -5.13
C LEU A 128 1.60 -15.29 -4.76
N MET A 129 0.41 -15.37 -5.37
CA MET A 129 -0.69 -14.47 -5.05
C MET A 129 -1.13 -14.63 -3.60
N GLY A 130 -1.39 -15.86 -3.14
CA GLY A 130 -1.81 -16.14 -1.77
C GLY A 130 -0.81 -15.62 -0.74
N GLY A 131 0.48 -15.91 -0.92
CA GLY A 131 1.54 -15.45 -0.03
C GLY A 131 1.74 -13.93 -0.06
N PHE A 132 1.63 -13.31 -1.23
CA PHE A 132 1.69 -11.86 -1.37
C PHE A 132 0.56 -11.19 -0.58
N PHE A 133 -0.70 -11.54 -0.86
CA PHE A 133 -1.86 -10.93 -0.22
C PHE A 133 -1.94 -11.24 1.27
N TRP A 134 -1.58 -12.46 1.68
CA TRP A 134 -1.64 -12.85 3.08
C TRP A 134 -0.55 -12.19 3.94
N ARG A 135 0.70 -12.13 3.45
CA ARG A 135 1.83 -11.73 4.28
C ARG A 135 2.53 -10.47 3.79
N GLN A 136 3.01 -10.46 2.54
CA GLN A 136 3.83 -9.35 2.04
C GLN A 136 3.03 -8.04 2.00
N GLN A 137 1.81 -8.05 1.49
CA GLN A 137 0.95 -6.87 1.45
C GLN A 137 0.65 -6.34 2.86
N VAL A 138 0.39 -7.22 3.82
CA VAL A 138 0.15 -6.81 5.22
C VAL A 138 1.39 -6.11 5.79
N ILE A 139 2.58 -6.68 5.57
CA ILE A 139 3.85 -6.09 6.02
C ILE A 139 4.08 -4.72 5.35
N LEU A 140 3.86 -4.62 4.04
CA LEU A 140 4.00 -3.36 3.30
C LEU A 140 2.97 -2.32 3.76
N SER A 141 1.74 -2.73 4.02
CA SER A 141 0.69 -1.85 4.52
C SER A 141 0.94 -1.35 5.95
N ALA A 142 1.71 -2.11 6.74
CA ALA A 142 2.12 -1.68 8.08
C ALA A 142 3.17 -0.56 8.04
N LEU A 143 3.86 -0.39 6.90
CA LEU A 143 4.74 0.75 6.63
C LEU A 143 3.98 1.99 6.14
N SER A 144 2.64 1.95 6.08
CA SER A 144 1.85 3.13 5.73
C SER A 144 1.84 4.10 6.92
N ASP A 145 2.61 5.17 6.79
CA ASP A 145 2.80 6.17 7.85
C ASP A 145 1.51 6.92 8.19
N GLU A 146 0.69 7.27 7.19
CA GLU A 146 -0.62 7.91 7.41
C GLU A 146 -1.53 7.09 8.35
N ARG A 147 -1.55 5.76 8.21
CA ARG A 147 -2.39 4.87 9.01
C ARG A 147 -1.87 4.74 10.44
N ASN A 148 -0.54 4.72 10.60
CA ASN A 148 0.08 4.68 11.92
C ASN A 148 -0.08 6.02 12.65
N PHE A 149 0.05 7.14 11.94
CA PHE A 149 -0.23 8.49 12.44
C PHE A 149 -1.68 8.61 12.92
N ALA A 150 -2.65 8.20 12.09
CA ALA A 150 -4.07 8.24 12.45
C ALA A 150 -4.42 7.38 13.68
N ARG A 151 -3.77 6.22 13.85
CA ARG A 151 -3.94 5.38 15.06
C ARG A 151 -3.35 6.03 16.31
N SER A 152 -2.18 6.66 16.20
CA SER A 152 -1.57 7.41 17.30
C SER A 152 -2.45 8.61 17.69
N LEU A 153 -3.02 9.31 16.71
CA LEU A 153 -3.99 10.38 16.92
C LEU A 153 -5.24 9.85 17.64
N LYS A 154 -5.82 8.72 17.18
CA LYS A 154 -6.95 8.07 17.85
C LYS A 154 -6.66 7.77 19.33
N ALA A 155 -5.48 7.23 19.64
CA ALA A 155 -5.11 6.89 21.01
C ALA A 155 -5.07 8.14 21.92
N GLN A 156 -4.63 9.30 21.41
CA GLN A 156 -4.62 10.55 22.18
C GLN A 156 -6.00 11.19 22.30
N VAL A 157 -6.82 11.09 21.24
CA VAL A 157 -8.18 11.65 21.19
C VAL A 157 -9.15 10.86 22.09
N MET A 158 -9.07 9.53 22.09
CA MET A 158 -9.90 8.65 22.93
C MET A 158 -9.60 8.79 24.43
N GLY A 159 -8.46 9.38 24.80
CA GLY A 159 -8.07 9.61 26.19
C GLY A 159 -8.62 10.89 26.81
N SER A 160 -9.47 11.65 26.10
CA SER A 160 -9.99 12.93 26.60
C SER A 160 -11.47 13.10 26.22
N PRO A 161 -12.38 13.34 27.19
CA PRO A 161 -13.84 13.31 26.97
C PRO A 161 -14.40 14.53 26.21
N SER A 162 -13.63 15.61 26.05
CA SER A 162 -14.03 16.87 25.40
C SER A 162 -12.96 17.36 24.43
N VAL A 163 -12.69 16.54 23.41
CA VAL A 163 -11.71 16.84 22.37
C VAL A 163 -12.40 17.49 21.19
N ASP A 164 -11.88 18.63 20.73
CA ASP A 164 -12.18 19.19 19.41
C ASP A 164 -11.03 18.94 18.43
N MET A 165 -11.35 18.58 17.20
CA MET A 165 -10.35 18.33 16.15
C MET A 165 -10.59 19.26 14.96
N ALA A 166 -9.50 19.83 14.44
CA ALA A 166 -9.52 20.62 13.22
C ALA A 166 -8.34 20.30 12.30
N PHE A 167 -8.58 20.40 10.98
CA PHE A 167 -7.55 20.32 9.95
C PHE A 167 -7.28 21.72 9.39
N TYR A 168 -6.00 22.06 9.19
CA TYR A 168 -5.61 23.29 8.51
C TYR A 168 -5.40 23.06 7.02
N LYS A 169 -6.18 23.78 6.20
CA LYS A 169 -6.27 23.74 4.72
C LYS A 169 -6.63 22.38 4.11
N ASP A 170 -5.81 21.37 4.33
CA ASP A 170 -5.94 20.07 3.69
C ASP A 170 -6.46 19.01 4.66
N VAL A 171 -7.52 18.31 4.25
CA VAL A 171 -8.08 17.18 4.97
C VAL A 171 -7.61 15.89 4.32
N SER A 172 -6.94 15.02 5.08
CA SER A 172 -6.67 13.65 4.65
C SER A 172 -7.86 12.76 4.99
N PRO A 173 -8.65 12.27 4.00
CA PRO A 173 -9.83 11.44 4.27
C PRO A 173 -9.46 10.12 4.95
N LYS A 174 -8.26 9.61 4.68
CA LYS A 174 -7.74 8.40 5.32
C LYS A 174 -7.46 8.63 6.80
N VAL A 175 -6.82 9.75 7.16
CA VAL A 175 -6.55 10.05 8.57
C VAL A 175 -7.85 10.26 9.32
N LEU A 176 -8.80 11.00 8.75
CA LEU A 176 -10.12 11.17 9.34
C LEU A 176 -10.82 9.82 9.58
N PHE A 177 -10.80 8.93 8.59
CA PHE A 177 -11.39 7.60 8.69
C PHE A 177 -10.72 6.72 9.76
N TYR A 178 -9.39 6.71 9.83
CA TYR A 178 -8.66 5.86 10.79
C TYR A 178 -8.55 6.46 12.20
N ALA A 179 -8.66 7.78 12.33
CA ALA A 179 -8.73 8.45 13.63
C ALA A 179 -10.03 8.14 14.36
N ASP A 180 -11.11 7.81 13.62
CA ASP A 180 -12.39 7.36 14.14
C ASP A 180 -12.96 8.33 15.20
N TYR A 181 -12.80 9.63 14.94
CA TYR A 181 -13.25 10.70 15.83
C TYR A 181 -14.78 10.88 15.67
N PRO A 182 -15.55 10.78 16.77
CA PRO A 182 -17.01 10.78 16.71
C PRO A 182 -17.63 12.18 16.52
N GLY A 183 -16.85 13.25 16.69
CA GLY A 183 -17.33 14.64 16.62
C GLY A 183 -17.19 15.28 15.25
N PRO A 184 -17.79 16.47 15.05
CA PRO A 184 -17.58 17.25 13.85
C PRO A 184 -16.13 17.73 13.77
N VAL A 185 -15.48 17.50 12.63
CA VAL A 185 -14.14 18.00 12.35
C VAL A 185 -14.24 19.33 11.62
N GLN A 186 -13.55 20.34 12.15
CA GLN A 186 -13.52 21.66 11.54
C GLN A 186 -12.40 21.75 10.49
N ILE A 187 -12.65 22.48 9.40
CA ILE A 187 -11.66 22.74 8.37
C ILE A 187 -11.32 24.22 8.45
N LEU A 188 -10.06 24.53 8.73
CA LEU A 188 -9.56 25.88 8.93
C LEU A 188 -8.78 26.28 7.69
N ASN A 189 -9.39 27.11 6.85
CA ASN A 189 -8.77 27.52 5.57
C ASN A 189 -7.77 28.67 5.74
N ASP A 190 -7.94 29.46 6.81
CA ASP A 190 -7.21 30.71 7.03
C ASP A 190 -6.60 30.79 8.44
N LEU A 191 -5.58 31.62 8.60
CA LEU A 191 -4.90 31.84 9.89
C LEU A 191 -5.83 32.42 10.97
N ASP A 192 -6.82 33.22 10.58
CA ASP A 192 -7.80 33.77 11.52
C ASP A 192 -8.71 32.67 12.08
N SER A 193 -9.08 31.69 11.25
CA SER A 193 -9.85 30.51 11.67
C SER A 193 -9.01 29.61 12.58
N ALA A 194 -7.72 29.46 12.28
CA ALA A 194 -6.76 28.79 13.17
C ALA A 194 -6.68 29.49 14.54
N ARG A 195 -6.59 30.82 14.56
CA ARG A 195 -6.54 31.60 15.80
C ARG A 195 -7.82 31.45 16.62
N SER A 196 -9.00 31.54 16.00
CA SER A 196 -10.28 31.38 16.71
C SER A 196 -10.44 29.97 17.29
N PHE A 197 -9.98 28.94 16.56
CA PHE A 197 -10.00 27.56 17.07
C PHE A 197 -9.10 27.40 18.28
N ILE A 198 -7.87 27.94 18.23
CA ILE A 198 -6.91 27.89 19.35
C ILE A 198 -7.42 28.67 20.56
N GLN A 199 -8.18 29.75 20.36
CA GLN A 199 -8.72 30.59 21.44
C GLN A 199 -10.07 30.12 22.01
N SER A 200 -10.73 29.11 21.44
CA SER A 200 -12.02 28.61 21.96
C SER A 200 -11.95 28.08 23.41
N ASP A 201 -13.06 28.03 24.14
CA ASP A 201 -13.10 27.64 25.56
C ASP A 201 -12.95 26.13 25.85
N LYS A 202 -12.51 25.33 24.87
CA LYS A 202 -12.40 23.86 25.04
C LYS A 202 -11.07 23.45 25.68
N GLU A 203 -11.15 22.51 26.63
CA GLU A 203 -10.02 22.03 27.43
C GLU A 203 -8.92 21.35 26.61
N VAL A 204 -9.28 20.54 25.61
CA VAL A 204 -8.30 19.84 24.77
C VAL A 204 -8.68 19.96 23.30
N LYS A 205 -7.72 20.42 22.48
CA LYS A 205 -7.90 20.62 21.05
C LYS A 205 -6.77 19.97 20.27
N PHE A 206 -7.10 19.35 19.15
CA PHE A 206 -6.12 18.83 18.21
C PHE A 206 -6.18 19.62 16.93
N LEU A 207 -5.05 20.22 16.56
CA LEU A 207 -4.84 20.83 15.25
C LEU A 207 -3.99 19.88 14.43
N VAL A 208 -4.51 19.42 13.29
CA VAL A 208 -3.80 18.57 12.34
C VAL A 208 -3.46 19.39 11.09
N SER A 209 -2.24 19.30 10.60
CA SER A 209 -1.80 20.03 9.40
C SER A 209 -0.73 19.24 8.65
N ASN A 210 -0.56 19.52 7.37
CA ASN A 210 0.65 19.13 6.65
C ASN A 210 1.84 19.94 7.16
N ARG A 211 3.03 19.34 7.11
CA ARG A 211 4.29 19.95 7.53
C ARG A 211 4.65 21.20 6.71
N GLU A 212 4.21 21.28 5.46
CA GLU A 212 4.39 22.43 4.58
C GLU A 212 3.78 23.74 5.13
N TYR A 213 2.71 23.63 5.91
CA TYR A 213 1.99 24.78 6.47
C TYR A 213 2.45 25.17 7.88
N ILE A 214 3.44 24.48 8.46
CA ILE A 214 4.00 24.84 9.77
C ILE A 214 4.48 26.31 9.81
N PRO A 215 5.24 26.83 8.82
CA PRO A 215 5.72 28.21 8.85
C PRO A 215 4.59 29.24 8.95
N GLU A 216 3.43 28.94 8.36
CA GLU A 216 2.24 29.78 8.46
C GLU A 216 1.58 29.69 9.85
N LEU A 217 1.56 28.50 10.47
CA LEU A 217 0.91 28.25 11.76
C LEU A 217 1.73 28.71 12.97
N LEU A 218 3.07 28.76 12.87
CA LEU A 218 3.97 29.15 13.97
C LEU A 218 3.58 30.44 14.72
N PRO A 219 3.17 31.55 14.05
CA PRO A 219 2.78 32.78 14.73
C PRO A 219 1.50 32.65 15.58
N VAL A 220 0.66 31.66 15.27
CA VAL A 220 -0.68 31.49 15.86
C VAL A 220 -0.67 30.42 16.95
N LEU A 221 0.29 29.50 16.92
CA LEU A 221 0.45 28.46 17.94
C LEU A 221 0.87 29.04 19.31
N PRO A 222 0.42 28.43 20.42
CA PRO A 222 0.92 28.73 21.77
C PRO A 222 2.44 28.52 21.87
N GLU A 223 3.13 29.33 22.69
CA GLU A 223 4.60 29.27 22.86
C GLU A 223 5.12 27.85 23.19
N GLU A 224 4.34 27.07 23.95
CA GLU A 224 4.68 25.69 24.32
C GLU A 224 4.71 24.75 23.10
N ASN A 225 3.77 24.91 22.17
CA ASN A 225 3.63 24.10 20.95
C ASN A 225 4.46 24.62 19.77
N ARG A 226 5.13 25.77 19.90
CA ARG A 226 6.00 26.34 18.84
C ARG A 226 7.32 25.60 18.69
N LYS A 227 7.77 24.89 19.74
CA LYS A 227 9.05 24.19 19.73
C LYS A 227 9.01 22.98 18.81
N GLU A 228 8.08 22.05 19.05
CA GLU A 228 7.89 20.85 18.23
C GLU A 228 6.41 20.39 18.27
N PRO A 229 5.90 19.76 17.19
CA PRO A 229 4.59 19.09 17.21
C PRO A 229 4.55 17.87 18.13
N ASP A 230 3.39 17.63 18.76
CA ASP A 230 3.17 16.48 19.66
C ASP A 230 3.14 15.13 18.93
N LEU A 231 2.70 15.14 17.67
CA LEU A 231 2.72 13.99 16.78
C LEU A 231 3.26 14.39 15.42
N ILE A 232 4.19 13.59 14.91
CA ILE A 232 4.79 13.76 13.59
C ILE A 232 4.67 12.43 12.84
N GLU A 233 4.12 12.48 11.64
CA GLU A 233 4.16 11.34 10.71
C GLU A 233 5.63 11.04 10.36
N LYS A 234 6.03 9.78 10.56
CA LYS A 234 7.43 9.36 10.37
C LYS A 234 7.85 9.64 8.93
N TYR A 235 9.02 10.24 8.80
CA TYR A 235 9.64 10.49 7.50
C TYR A 235 10.66 9.39 7.22
N HIS A 236 10.53 8.74 6.07
CA HIS A 236 11.50 7.78 5.60
C HIS A 236 12.40 8.36 4.53
N ALA A 237 13.69 8.00 4.55
CA ALA A 237 14.68 8.50 3.59
C ALA A 237 14.38 8.13 2.13
N TRP A 238 13.43 7.22 1.89
CA TRP A 238 12.97 6.80 0.57
C TRP A 238 11.77 7.62 0.04
N ASP A 239 11.16 8.47 0.86
CA ASP A 239 10.16 9.42 0.41
C ASP A 239 10.88 10.63 -0.19
N GLN A 240 11.07 10.60 -1.51
CA GLN A 240 11.87 11.60 -2.24
C GLN A 240 11.11 12.90 -2.52
N GLU A 241 10.15 13.29 -1.69
CA GLU A 241 9.43 14.55 -1.89
C GLU A 241 10.28 15.73 -1.41
N LYS A 242 10.40 16.75 -2.27
CA LYS A 242 11.17 17.98 -1.98
C LYS A 242 10.59 18.79 -0.81
N ILE A 243 9.29 18.63 -0.54
CA ILE A 243 8.58 19.19 0.59
C ILE A 243 7.82 18.03 1.22
N PRO A 244 8.10 17.65 2.49
CA PRO A 244 7.40 16.55 3.12
C PRO A 244 5.91 16.93 3.30
N THR A 245 5.01 16.22 2.62
CA THR A 245 3.55 16.32 2.86
C THR A 245 3.12 15.63 4.16
N ASN A 246 4.08 15.13 4.93
CA ASN A 246 3.87 14.46 6.21
C ASN A 246 2.97 15.29 7.11
N MET A 247 2.01 14.61 7.73
CA MET A 247 1.10 15.24 8.68
C MET A 247 1.76 15.41 10.05
N VAL A 248 1.38 16.50 10.70
CA VAL A 248 1.74 16.81 12.08
C VAL A 248 0.46 17.14 12.84
N ALA A 249 0.46 16.84 14.14
CA ALA A 249 -0.62 17.26 15.01
C ALA A 249 -0.08 17.89 16.30
N TRP A 250 -0.78 18.92 16.77
CA TRP A 250 -0.54 19.56 18.05
C TRP A 250 -1.72 19.30 18.97
N LYS A 251 -1.42 18.93 20.22
CA LYS A 251 -2.36 18.91 21.32
C LYS A 251 -2.27 20.25 22.04
N ILE A 252 -3.33 21.03 21.92
CA ILE A 252 -3.44 22.34 22.54
C ILE A 252 -4.34 22.19 23.76
N ILE A 253 -3.75 22.41 24.94
CA ILE A 253 -4.48 22.42 26.20
C ILE A 253 -4.99 23.86 26.39
N GLY A 254 -6.30 24.02 26.38
CA GLY A 254 -6.92 25.30 26.73
C GLY A 254 -6.55 25.66 28.16
N LYS A 255 -6.32 26.95 28.44
CA LYS A 255 -6.27 27.42 29.83
C LYS A 255 -7.66 27.22 30.41
N GLY A 256 -7.89 26.08 31.06
CA GLY A 256 -9.08 25.85 31.86
C GLY A 256 -9.26 27.04 32.80
N LYS A 257 -10.48 27.54 32.90
CA LYS A 257 -10.85 28.43 34.00
C LYS A 257 -10.78 27.66 35.31
#